data_AF-G5CC02-F1
#
_entry.id   AF-G5CC02-F1
#
_cell.length_a   1.000
_cell.length_b   1.000
_cell.length_c   1.000
_cell.angle_alpha   90.00
_cell.angle_beta   90.00
_cell.angle_gamma   90.00
#
_symmetry.space_group_name_H-M   'P 1'
#
loop_
_entity.id
_entity.type
_entity.pdbx_description
1 polymer ?
#
loop_
_entity_poly.entity_id
_entity_poly.type
_entity_poly.pdbx_seq_one_letter_code
_entity_poly.pdbx_strand_id
1 'polypeptide(L)'
;MMQQSLQGTNIPMIQSIAGELKFCMDVNSEQNSDGLDDYLPLLFNEELPTTLGQKCFLTCLFNRFGLLKDGFLDTQTAKTLVETFYKDKHDEKTMANIATNVCHVSAVPDVLNPCEIGFSLKSCFVDSNKKGKELRHKN
;
A
#
# COMPACT_ATOMS: atom_id res chain seq x y z
N MET A 1 3.90 -27.13 3.57
CA MET A 1 3.08 -26.64 2.44
C MET A 1 2.04 -25.71 3.02
N MET A 2 2.20 -24.40 2.89
CA MET A 2 1.18 -23.41 3.25
C MET A 2 1.11 -22.38 2.13
N GLN A 3 0.50 -22.76 1.00
CA GLN A 3 -0.11 -21.80 0.09
C GLN A 3 -1.32 -21.23 0.83
N GLN A 4 -1.14 -20.12 1.55
CA GLN A 4 -2.29 -19.35 2.01
C GLN A 4 -2.91 -18.72 0.77
N SER A 5 -4.13 -19.17 0.51
CA SER A 5 -4.98 -18.82 -0.61
C SER A 5 -5.15 -17.31 -0.74
N LEU A 6 -4.53 -16.73 -1.77
CA LEU A 6 -4.93 -15.45 -2.39
C LEU A 6 -6.34 -15.53 -3.03
N GLN A 7 -7.01 -16.68 -2.92
CA GLN A 7 -8.27 -16.98 -3.59
C GLN A 7 -9.46 -16.61 -2.69
N GLY A 8 -10.16 -15.53 -3.07
CA GLY A 8 -11.54 -15.32 -2.65
C GLY A 8 -12.00 -13.86 -2.63
N THR A 9 -11.26 -12.97 -1.97
CA THR A 9 -11.81 -11.65 -1.59
C THR A 9 -11.20 -10.45 -2.32
N ASN A 10 -9.98 -10.58 -2.85
CA ASN A 10 -9.25 -9.46 -3.47
C ASN A 10 -9.19 -9.53 -5.01
N ILE A 11 -9.65 -10.63 -5.62
CA ILE A 11 -9.59 -10.84 -7.10
C ILE A 11 -10.26 -9.69 -7.88
N PRO A 12 -11.46 -9.21 -7.52
CA PRO A 12 -12.09 -8.09 -8.24
C PRO A 12 -11.29 -6.79 -8.14
N MET A 13 -10.63 -6.55 -7.01
CA MET A 13 -9.77 -5.39 -6.80
C MET A 13 -8.48 -5.51 -7.61
N ILE A 14 -7.81 -6.67 -7.57
CA ILE A 14 -6.59 -6.91 -8.34
C ILE A 14 -6.85 -6.74 -9.85
N GLN A 15 -8.00 -7.22 -10.34
CA GLN A 15 -8.39 -7.05 -11.74
C GLN A 15 -8.61 -5.57 -12.11
N SER A 16 -9.24 -4.78 -11.24
CA SER A 16 -9.49 -3.36 -11.53
C SER A 16 -8.21 -2.52 -11.57
N ILE A 17 -7.13 -2.99 -10.95
CA ILE A 17 -5.83 -2.30 -10.92
C ILE A 17 -4.72 -3.01 -11.69
N ALA A 18 -5.03 -4.10 -12.42
CA ALA A 18 -4.02 -4.96 -13.05
C ALA A 18 -3.09 -4.21 -14.01
N GLY A 19 -3.61 -3.22 -14.74
CA GLY A 19 -2.80 -2.36 -15.62
C GLY A 19 -1.76 -1.54 -14.85
N GLU A 20 -2.12 -1.04 -13.67
CA GLU A 20 -1.24 -0.27 -12.79
C GLU A 20 -0.18 -1.15 -12.13
N LEU A 21 -0.59 -2.34 -11.68
CA LEU A 21 0.33 -3.35 -11.15
C LEU A 21 1.38 -3.71 -12.20
N LYS A 22 0.93 -4.04 -13.43
CA LYS A 22 1.83 -4.37 -14.53
C LYS A 22 2.79 -3.23 -14.85
N PHE A 23 2.28 -2.01 -14.98
CA PHE A 23 3.10 -0.85 -15.27
C PHE A 23 4.21 -0.67 -14.21
N CYS A 24 3.87 -0.72 -12.92
CA CYS A 24 4.84 -0.51 -11.85
C CYS A 24 5.85 -1.66 -11.66
N MET A 25 5.49 -2.87 -12.09
CA MET A 25 6.45 -3.98 -12.20
C MET A 25 7.41 -3.78 -13.37
N ASP A 26 6.90 -3.35 -14.53
CA ASP A 26 7.69 -3.19 -15.77
C ASP A 26 8.68 -2.02 -15.67
N VAL A 27 8.28 -0.87 -15.13
CA VAL A 27 9.17 0.32 -15.05
C VAL A 27 10.36 0.14 -14.09
N ASN A 28 10.33 -0.88 -13.24
CA ASN A 28 11.39 -1.21 -12.30
C ASN A 28 12.02 -2.59 -12.61
N SER A 29 11.83 -3.13 -13.83
CA SER A 29 12.21 -4.50 -14.21
C SER A 29 13.69 -4.86 -14.00
N GLU A 30 14.60 -3.86 -14.02
CA GLU A 30 16.02 -4.09 -13.74
C GLU A 30 16.33 -4.29 -12.25
N GLN A 31 15.47 -3.75 -11.37
CA GLN A 31 15.56 -3.86 -9.91
C GLN A 31 14.56 -4.90 -9.34
N ASN A 32 13.69 -5.41 -10.21
CA ASN A 32 12.61 -6.35 -9.91
C ASN A 32 12.95 -7.71 -10.51
N SER A 33 13.43 -8.65 -9.69
CA SER A 33 13.42 -10.09 -10.03
C SER A 33 12.08 -10.77 -9.75
N ASP A 34 11.13 -9.99 -9.23
CA ASP A 34 10.01 -10.48 -8.46
C ASP A 34 8.75 -10.53 -9.34
N GLY A 35 7.98 -11.62 -9.22
CA GLY A 35 6.71 -11.79 -9.91
C GLY A 35 5.59 -11.03 -9.22
N LEU A 36 4.40 -10.99 -9.85
CA LEU A 36 3.21 -10.38 -9.22
C LEU A 36 2.95 -10.95 -7.82
N ASP A 37 3.17 -12.25 -7.64
CA ASP A 37 2.96 -12.95 -6.36
C ASP A 37 3.82 -12.41 -5.22
N ASP A 38 4.98 -11.83 -5.51
CA ASP A 38 5.87 -11.24 -4.51
C ASP A 38 5.41 -9.83 -4.08
N TYR A 39 4.62 -9.16 -4.91
CA TYR A 39 4.07 -7.84 -4.63
C TYR A 39 2.70 -7.87 -3.94
N LEU A 40 1.90 -8.92 -4.16
CA LEU A 40 0.57 -9.04 -3.58
C LEU A 40 0.58 -8.96 -2.03
N PRO A 41 1.51 -9.60 -1.29
CA PRO A 41 1.59 -9.45 0.16
C PRO A 41 1.86 -8.01 0.61
N LEU A 42 2.61 -7.23 -0.16
CA LEU A 42 2.88 -5.81 0.14
C LEU A 42 1.60 -4.96 0.03
N LEU A 43 0.65 -5.36 -0.82
CA LEU A 43 -0.60 -4.63 -1.02
C LEU A 43 -1.69 -5.07 -0.05
N PHE A 44 -1.81 -6.37 0.19
CA PHE A 44 -2.96 -6.95 0.87
C PHE A 44 -2.67 -7.45 2.28
N ASN A 45 -1.40 -7.60 2.65
CA ASN A 45 -0.98 -8.05 3.98
C ASN A 45 -0.15 -6.97 4.69
N GLU A 46 0.34 -7.28 5.89
CA GLU A 46 1.19 -6.39 6.70
C GLU A 46 2.69 -6.54 6.38
N GLU A 47 3.02 -7.07 5.20
CA GLU A 47 4.40 -7.24 4.76
C GLU A 47 5.02 -5.90 4.34
N LEU A 48 6.28 -5.69 4.71
CA LEU A 48 7.04 -4.48 4.37
C LEU A 48 7.98 -4.77 3.20
N PRO A 49 8.20 -3.80 2.30
CA PRO A 49 9.13 -4.01 1.20
C PRO A 49 10.56 -4.10 1.76
N THR A 50 11.27 -5.16 1.39
CA THR A 50 12.64 -5.44 1.85
C THR A 50 13.69 -5.22 0.77
N THR A 51 13.29 -5.27 -0.50
CA THR A 51 14.18 -5.03 -1.65
C THR A 51 13.97 -3.64 -2.23
N LEU A 52 14.97 -3.12 -2.96
CA LEU A 52 14.83 -1.84 -3.67
C LEU A 52 13.66 -1.89 -4.68
N GLY A 53 13.53 -3.01 -5.40
CA GLY A 53 12.43 -3.23 -6.34
C GLY A 53 11.04 -3.12 -5.69
N GLN A 54 10.84 -3.75 -4.53
CA GLN A 54 9.59 -3.67 -3.76
C GLN A 54 9.28 -2.25 -3.27
N LYS A 55 10.28 -1.50 -2.84
CA LYS A 55 10.13 -0.10 -2.42
C LYS A 55 9.75 0.80 -3.60
N CYS A 56 10.42 0.62 -4.74
CA CYS A 56 10.14 1.38 -5.96
C CYS A 56 8.77 1.03 -6.54
N PHE A 57 8.37 -0.24 -6.50
CA PHE A 57 7.05 -0.69 -6.90
C PHE A 57 5.93 0.00 -6.09
N LEU A 58 6.01 0.02 -4.76
CA LEU A 58 5.01 0.67 -3.92
C LEU A 58 4.96 2.18 -4.17
N THR A 59 6.12 2.81 -4.30
CA THR A 59 6.20 4.25 -4.62
C THR A 59 5.54 4.54 -5.98
N CYS A 60 5.80 3.72 -6.99
CA CYS A 60 5.18 3.85 -8.31
C CYS A 60 3.65 3.73 -8.20
N LEU A 61 3.14 2.72 -7.49
CA LEU A 61 1.71 2.55 -7.33
C LEU A 61 1.06 3.74 -6.62
N PHE A 62 1.68 4.23 -5.54
CA PHE A 62 1.17 5.40 -4.84
C PHE A 62 1.11 6.63 -5.75
N ASN A 63 2.10 6.85 -6.61
CA ASN A 63 2.04 7.91 -7.62
C ASN A 63 0.92 7.68 -8.64
N ARG A 64 0.77 6.46 -9.17
CA ARG A 64 -0.24 6.13 -10.19
C ARG A 64 -1.67 6.27 -9.68
N PHE A 65 -1.90 5.98 -8.40
CA PHE A 65 -3.17 6.23 -7.74
C PHE A 65 -3.37 7.69 -7.30
N GLY A 66 -2.40 8.58 -7.53
CA GLY A 66 -2.48 9.97 -7.10
C GLY A 66 -2.38 10.17 -5.58
N LEU A 67 -1.91 9.15 -4.85
CA LEU A 67 -1.71 9.23 -3.40
C LEU A 67 -0.55 10.15 -3.03
N LEU A 68 0.34 10.45 -3.98
CA LEU A 68 1.48 11.32 -3.76
C LEU A 68 1.30 12.63 -4.53
N LYS A 69 1.35 13.74 -3.79
CA LYS A 69 1.38 15.10 -4.34
C LYS A 69 2.60 15.81 -3.80
N ASP A 70 3.50 16.22 -4.68
CA ASP A 70 4.80 16.81 -4.33
C ASP A 70 5.64 15.90 -3.39
N GLY A 71 5.44 14.59 -3.49
CA GLY A 71 6.06 13.56 -2.65
C GLY A 71 5.49 13.43 -1.22
N PHE A 72 4.40 14.13 -0.92
CA PHE A 72 3.62 13.99 0.32
C PHE A 72 2.34 13.20 0.07
N LEU A 73 1.78 12.60 1.13
CA LEU A 73 0.51 11.89 1.04
C LEU A 73 -0.65 12.88 0.81
N ASP A 74 -1.34 12.75 -0.33
CA ASP A 74 -2.60 13.44 -0.57
C ASP A 74 -3.73 12.73 0.20
N THR A 75 -4.02 13.26 1.38
CA THR A 75 -5.06 12.70 2.27
C THR A 75 -6.46 12.70 1.66
N GLN A 76 -6.78 13.62 0.74
CA GLN A 76 -8.09 13.69 0.11
C GLN A 76 -8.25 12.55 -0.91
N THR A 77 -7.23 12.36 -1.73
CA THR A 77 -7.18 11.25 -2.69
C THR A 77 -7.15 9.90 -1.95
N ALA A 78 -6.36 9.80 -0.88
CA ALA A 78 -6.31 8.60 -0.02
C ALA A 78 -7.68 8.23 0.55
N LYS A 79 -8.42 9.20 1.12
CA LYS A 79 -9.77 8.97 1.64
C LYS A 79 -10.74 8.50 0.54
N THR A 80 -10.64 9.07 -0.66
CA THR A 80 -11.46 8.67 -1.81
C THR A 80 -11.19 7.22 -2.24
N LEU A 81 -9.93 6.80 -2.22
CA LEU A 81 -9.56 5.41 -2.49
C LEU A 81 -10.02 4.47 -1.37
N VAL A 82 -9.96 4.90 -0.10
CA VAL A 82 -10.50 4.13 1.02
C VAL A 82 -12.01 3.89 0.85
N GLU A 83 -12.77 4.91 0.47
CA GLU A 83 -14.20 4.79 0.15
C GLU A 83 -14.46 3.80 -0.99
N THR A 84 -13.59 3.77 -1.99
CA THR A 84 -13.73 2.92 -3.17
C THR A 84 -13.40 1.45 -2.85
N PHE A 85 -12.26 1.19 -2.20
CA PHE A 85 -11.75 -0.15 -1.97
C PHE A 85 -12.36 -0.85 -0.75
N TYR A 86 -12.87 -0.08 0.22
CA TYR A 86 -13.48 -0.60 1.45
C TYR A 86 -14.96 -0.24 1.58
N LYS A 87 -15.66 0.00 0.46
CA LYS A 87 -17.06 0.44 0.41
C LYS A 87 -17.98 -0.32 1.38
N ASP A 88 -17.86 -1.64 1.43
CA ASP A 88 -18.72 -2.52 2.25
C ASP A 88 -17.99 -3.10 3.48
N LYS A 89 -16.81 -2.58 3.80
CA LYS A 89 -15.91 -3.09 4.86
C LYS A 89 -15.74 -2.03 5.95
N HIS A 90 -16.76 -1.86 6.79
CA HIS A 90 -16.85 -0.75 7.74
C HIS A 90 -15.64 -0.62 8.68
N ASP A 91 -15.14 -1.75 9.18
CA ASP A 91 -14.02 -1.78 10.11
C ASP A 91 -12.69 -1.43 9.43
N GLU A 92 -12.41 -2.05 8.30
CA GLU A 92 -11.21 -1.81 7.50
C GLU A 92 -11.20 -0.38 6.96
N LYS A 93 -12.36 0.13 6.55
CA LYS A 93 -12.55 1.51 6.12
C LYS A 93 -12.24 2.50 7.26
N THR A 94 -12.71 2.23 8.47
CA THR A 94 -12.42 3.06 9.64
C THR A 94 -10.92 3.07 9.94
N MET A 95 -10.30 1.89 9.93
CA MET A 95 -8.87 1.73 10.16
C MET A 95 -8.02 2.44 9.10
N ALA A 96 -8.37 2.30 7.82
CA ALA A 96 -7.65 2.94 6.72
C ALA A 96 -7.77 4.47 6.77
N ASN A 97 -8.92 5.01 7.20
CA ASN A 97 -9.09 6.45 7.44
C ASN A 97 -8.23 6.96 8.60
N ILE A 98 -8.15 6.22 9.70
CA ILE A 98 -7.26 6.54 10.83
C ILE A 98 -5.80 6.53 10.36
N ALA A 99 -5.39 5.47 9.66
CA ALA A 99 -4.03 5.33 9.14
C ALA A 99 -3.66 6.47 8.18
N THR A 100 -4.59 6.89 7.31
CA THR A 100 -4.40 8.05 6.43
C THR A 100 -4.12 9.34 7.22
N ASN A 101 -4.87 9.58 8.30
CA ASN A 101 -4.68 10.76 9.14
C ASN A 101 -3.40 10.68 10.00
N VAL A 102 -2.90 9.50 10.33
CA VAL A 102 -1.65 9.35 11.10
C VAL A 102 -0.44 9.49 10.18
N CYS A 103 -0.50 8.89 8.99
CA CYS A 103 0.65 8.72 8.11
C CYS A 103 0.86 9.85 7.10
N HIS A 104 0.06 10.92 7.15
CA HIS A 104 0.18 12.03 6.20
C HIS A 104 1.54 12.76 6.27
N VAL A 105 2.26 12.62 7.40
CA VAL A 105 3.61 13.17 7.59
C VAL A 105 4.73 12.15 7.31
N SER A 106 4.39 10.89 7.05
CA SER A 106 5.37 9.82 6.84
C SER A 106 5.89 9.76 5.40
N ALA A 107 5.12 10.28 4.45
CA ALA A 107 5.64 10.55 3.11
C ALA A 107 6.45 11.85 3.15
N VAL A 108 7.76 11.72 3.23
CA VAL A 108 8.69 12.85 3.07
C VAL A 108 9.48 12.62 1.79
N PRO A 109 9.49 13.59 0.87
CA PRO A 109 10.29 13.48 -0.35
C PRO A 109 11.76 13.30 -0.01
N ASP A 110 12.37 12.20 -0.47
CA ASP A 110 13.80 12.02 -0.49
C ASP A 110 14.25 12.03 -1.96
N VAL A 111 14.91 13.12 -2.38
CA VAL A 111 15.38 13.30 -3.76
C VAL A 111 16.48 12.30 -4.11
N LEU A 112 17.22 11.82 -3.10
CA LEU A 112 18.28 10.84 -3.29
C LEU A 112 17.72 9.41 -3.33
N ASN A 113 16.62 9.15 -2.62
CA ASN A 113 15.99 7.84 -2.54
C ASN A 113 14.47 7.91 -2.76
N PRO A 114 14.00 8.24 -3.98
CA PRO A 114 12.58 8.43 -4.24
C PRO A 114 11.73 7.19 -3.90
N CYS A 115 12.31 5.99 -3.99
CA CYS A 115 11.64 4.73 -3.65
C CYS A 115 11.38 4.54 -2.15
N GLU A 116 12.05 5.27 -1.25
CA GLU A 116 11.86 5.15 0.20
C GLU A 116 10.52 5.71 0.67
N ILE A 117 9.85 6.53 -0.16
CA ILE A 117 8.51 7.02 0.13
C ILE A 117 7.54 5.84 0.27
N GLY A 118 7.64 4.85 -0.61
CA GLY A 118 6.83 3.62 -0.59
C GLY A 118 7.01 2.82 0.70
N PHE A 119 8.25 2.67 1.16
CA PHE A 119 8.55 2.02 2.45
C PHE A 119 8.00 2.82 3.62
N SER A 120 8.27 4.13 3.68
CA SER A 120 7.87 4.99 4.79
C SER A 120 6.36 5.02 5.00
N LEU A 121 5.60 5.14 3.90
CA LEU A 121 4.14 5.08 3.95
C LEU A 121 3.62 3.70 4.34
N LYS A 122 4.13 2.62 3.72
CA LYS A 122 3.68 1.26 4.03
C LYS A 122 3.97 0.90 5.49
N SER A 123 5.16 1.23 5.97
CA SER A 123 5.57 1.03 7.37
C SER A 123 4.62 1.73 8.33
N CYS A 124 4.31 3.01 8.08
CA CYS A 124 3.36 3.74 8.91
C CYS A 124 1.96 3.12 8.88
N PHE A 125 1.45 2.72 7.71
CA PHE A 125 0.13 2.07 7.62
C PHE A 125 0.08 0.75 8.40
N VAL A 126 1.13 -0.07 8.31
CA VAL A 126 1.23 -1.32 9.08
C VAL A 126 1.25 -1.04 10.59
N ASP A 127 2.06 -0.08 11.05
CA ASP A 127 2.14 0.28 12.46
C ASP A 127 0.83 0.87 13.00
N SER A 128 0.15 1.71 12.20
CA SER A 128 -1.16 2.27 12.54
C SER A 128 -2.21 1.17 12.68
N ASN A 129 -2.23 0.20 11.77
CA ASN A 129 -3.14 -0.94 11.82
C ASN A 129 -2.90 -1.83 13.04
N LYS A 130 -1.64 -2.14 13.37
CA LYS A 130 -1.27 -2.90 14.57
C LYS A 130 -1.76 -2.22 15.84
N LYS A 131 -1.47 -0.92 16.00
CA LYS A 131 -1.94 -0.12 17.14
C LYS A 131 -3.47 -0.11 17.23
N GLY A 132 -4.16 0.03 16.10
CA GLY A 132 -5.62 -0.02 16.07
C GLY A 132 -6.19 -1.36 16.53
N LYS A 133 -5.62 -2.48 16.08
CA LYS A 133 -6.01 -3.83 16.52
C LYS A 133 -5.81 -3.99 18.03
N GLU A 134 -4.66 -3.58 18.55
CA GLU A 134 -4.37 -3.65 19.99
C GLU A 134 -5.40 -2.87 20.84
N LEU A 135 -5.81 -1.69 20.38
CA LEU A 135 -6.82 -0.88 21.06
C LEU A 135 -8.20 -1.52 21.01
N ARG A 136 -8.56 -2.20 19.91
CA ARG A 136 -9.83 -2.92 19.77
C ARG A 136 -9.91 -4.19 20.63
N HIS A 137 -8.78 -4.85 20.89
CA HIS A 137 -8.75 -6.05 21.74
C HIS A 137 -8.71 -5.73 23.25
N LYS A 138 -8.49 -4.47 23.63
CA LYS A 138 -8.46 -4.02 25.03
C LYS A 138 -9.82 -3.47 25.53
N ASN A 139 -10.77 -3.24 24.62
CA ASN A 139 -12.12 -2.74 24.90
C ASN A 139 -13.17 -3.82 24.65
#